data_AF-U5NRF0-F1
#
_entry.id   AF-U5NRF0-F1
#
_cell.length_a   1.000
_cell.length_b   1.000
_cell.length_c   1.000
_cell.angle_alpha   90.00
_cell.angle_beta   90.00
_cell.angle_gamma   90.00
#
_symmetry.space_group_name_H-M   'P 1'
#
loop_
_entity.id
_entity.type
_entity.pdbx_description
1 polymer ?
#
loop_
_entity_poly.entity_id
_entity_poly.type
_entity_poly.pdbx_seq_one_letter_code
_entity_poly.pdbx_strand_id
1 'polypeptide(L)'
;MAAQSPLALLTAQLNLDPDTAIAEADLMSHKLAVAEAWIAGHVGDAFNSACPAHVEAALMLAAHLYEQREAVAFGVSAEAVPFGVRDLLAPFREQVTGHVGNL
;
A
#
# COMPACT_ATOMS: atom_id res chain seq x y z
N MET A 1 12.43 0.97 -8.42
CA MET A 1 11.20 0.62 -9.16
C MET A 1 10.32 1.85 -9.13
N ALA A 2 9.75 2.28 -10.26
CA ALA A 2 8.83 3.41 -10.28
C ALA A 2 7.43 2.95 -9.82
N ALA A 3 6.72 3.79 -9.07
CA ALA A 3 5.35 3.50 -8.64
C ALA A 3 4.42 3.37 -9.85
N GLN A 4 3.49 2.42 -9.78
CA GLN A 4 2.47 2.18 -10.81
C GLN A 4 1.17 2.93 -10.53
N SER A 5 0.90 3.26 -9.26
CA SER A 5 -0.28 3.98 -8.80
C SER A 5 -0.18 5.47 -9.11
N PRO A 6 -1.27 6.15 -9.46
CA PRO A 6 -1.23 7.56 -9.85
C PRO A 6 -0.86 8.48 -8.68
N LEU A 7 0.24 9.24 -8.81
CA LEU A 7 0.69 10.21 -7.81
C LEU A 7 -0.39 11.26 -7.48
N ALA A 8 -1.13 11.72 -8.48
CA ALA A 8 -2.20 12.71 -8.31
C ALA A 8 -3.31 12.24 -7.35
N LEU A 9 -3.60 10.94 -7.32
CA LEU A 9 -4.59 10.40 -6.38
C LEU A 9 -4.07 10.43 -4.94
N LEU A 10 -2.78 10.12 -4.73
CA LEU A 10 -2.17 10.22 -3.40
C LEU A 10 -2.16 11.67 -2.91
N THR A 11 -1.80 12.62 -3.77
CA THR A 11 -1.84 14.05 -3.45
C THR A 11 -3.24 14.49 -3.03
N ALA A 12 -4.26 14.08 -3.80
CA ALA A 12 -5.65 14.40 -3.49
C ALA A 12 -6.11 13.76 -2.18
N GLN A 13 -5.74 12.51 -1.90
CA GLN A 13 -6.06 11.82 -0.66
C GLN A 13 -5.45 12.49 0.57
N LEU A 14 -4.20 12.96 0.47
CA LEU A 14 -3.51 13.68 1.54
C LEU A 14 -3.96 15.15 1.68
N ASN A 15 -4.83 15.63 0.78
CA ASN A 15 -5.30 17.01 0.73
C ASN A 15 -4.14 18.03 0.74
N LEU A 16 -3.06 17.74 -0.01
CA LEU A 16 -1.90 18.61 -0.10
C LEU A 16 -2.19 19.79 -1.04
N ASP A 17 -1.67 20.95 -0.69
CA ASP A 17 -1.65 22.09 -1.61
C ASP A 17 -0.71 21.81 -2.81
N PRO A 18 -0.92 22.50 -3.96
CA PRO A 18 -0.14 22.26 -5.17
C PRO A 18 1.36 22.48 -5.02
N ASP A 19 1.78 23.44 -4.17
CA ASP A 19 3.20 23.77 -3.99
C ASP A 19 3.91 22.64 -3.22
N THR A 20 3.30 22.16 -2.14
CA THR A 20 3.80 20.99 -1.37
C THR A 20 3.83 19.73 -2.24
N ALA A 21 2.78 19.49 -3.03
CA ALA A 21 2.70 18.33 -3.92
C ALA A 21 3.84 18.28 -4.94
N ILE A 22 4.26 19.43 -5.46
CA ILE A 22 5.39 19.54 -6.40
C ILE A 22 6.71 19.34 -5.66
N ALA A 23 6.89 19.99 -4.52
CA ALA A 23 8.13 19.93 -3.74
C ALA A 23 8.43 18.51 -3.22
N GLU A 24 7.40 17.71 -2.93
CA GLU A 24 7.55 16.38 -2.34
C GLU A 24 7.23 15.21 -3.30
N ALA A 25 7.08 15.50 -4.60
CA ALA A 25 6.69 14.50 -5.61
C ALA A 25 7.58 13.25 -5.60
N ASP A 26 8.90 13.42 -5.45
CA ASP A 26 9.85 12.30 -5.39
C ASP A 26 9.66 11.44 -4.13
N LEU A 27 9.41 12.07 -2.98
CA LEU A 27 9.16 11.38 -1.72
C LEU A 27 7.85 10.58 -1.79
N MET A 28 6.80 11.19 -2.33
CA MET A 28 5.48 10.55 -2.48
C MET A 28 5.53 9.38 -3.46
N SER A 29 6.25 9.54 -4.58
CA SER A 29 6.52 8.46 -5.54
C SER A 29 7.28 7.31 -4.89
N HIS A 30 8.29 7.60 -4.06
CA HIS A 30 9.01 6.58 -3.31
C HIS A 30 8.11 5.81 -2.34
N LYS A 31 7.23 6.50 -1.59
CA LYS A 31 6.30 5.86 -0.64
C LYS A 31 5.30 4.95 -1.35
N LEU A 32 4.79 5.34 -2.51
CA LEU A 32 3.95 4.47 -3.34
C LEU A 32 4.70 3.21 -3.78
N ALA A 33 5.93 3.34 -4.26
CA ALA A 33 6.73 2.19 -4.66
C ALA A 33 6.98 1.22 -3.48
N VAL A 34 7.21 1.75 -2.28
CA VAL A 34 7.31 0.93 -1.06
C VAL A 34 6.00 0.22 -0.74
N ALA A 35 4.87 0.93 -0.84
CA ALA A 35 3.55 0.36 -0.58
C ALA A 35 3.20 -0.77 -1.57
N GLU A 36 3.48 -0.57 -2.86
CA GLU A 36 3.23 -1.56 -3.92
C GLU A 36 4.08 -2.82 -3.73
N ALA A 37 5.36 -2.66 -3.36
CA ALA A 37 6.24 -3.77 -3.04
C ALA A 37 5.75 -4.55 -1.81
N TRP A 38 5.25 -3.85 -0.79
CA TRP A 38 4.65 -4.47 0.38
C TRP A 38 3.39 -5.27 0.01
N ILE A 39 2.51 -4.69 -0.81
CA ILE A 39 1.28 -5.35 -1.27
C ILE A 39 1.61 -6.61 -2.06
N ALA A 40 2.57 -6.54 -2.99
CA ALA A 40 2.98 -7.70 -3.77
C ALA A 40 3.48 -8.84 -2.87
N GLY A 41 4.33 -8.53 -1.88
CA GLY A 41 4.78 -9.51 -0.89
C GLY A 41 3.66 -10.04 0.02
N HIS A 42 2.67 -9.21 0.34
CA HIS A 42 1.54 -9.57 1.21
C HIS A 42 0.49 -10.46 0.53
N VAL A 43 0.25 -10.20 -0.75
CA VAL A 43 -0.68 -10.92 -1.61
C VAL A 43 -0.05 -12.21 -2.13
N GLY A 44 1.27 -12.21 -2.35
CA GLY A 44 2.00 -13.33 -2.96
C GLY A 44 2.05 -13.28 -4.49
N ASP A 45 1.55 -12.20 -5.10
CA ASP A 45 1.54 -11.97 -6.55
C ASP A 45 1.99 -10.53 -6.88
N ALA A 46 2.29 -10.25 -8.15
CA ALA A 46 2.67 -8.93 -8.60
C ALA A 46 1.59 -7.87 -8.32
N PHE A 47 2.03 -6.64 -8.07
CA PHE A 47 1.10 -5.52 -7.92
C PHE A 47 0.34 -5.25 -9.23
N ASN A 48 -1.00 -5.24 -9.16
CA ASN A 48 -1.87 -4.98 -10.29
C ASN A 48 -2.50 -3.58 -10.22
N SER A 49 -1.97 -2.63 -10.98
CA SER A 49 -2.51 -1.26 -11.06
C SER A 49 -3.85 -1.14 -11.78
N ALA A 50 -4.30 -2.19 -12.49
CA ALA A 50 -5.65 -2.25 -13.06
C ALA A 50 -6.70 -2.72 -12.04
N CYS A 51 -6.27 -3.22 -10.87
CA CYS A 51 -7.16 -3.60 -9.77
C CYS A 51 -7.37 -2.40 -8.83
N PRO A 52 -8.60 -1.85 -8.72
CA PRO A 52 -8.86 -0.71 -7.84
C PRO A 52 -8.55 -1.00 -6.37
N ALA A 53 -8.75 -2.23 -5.91
CA ALA A 53 -8.45 -2.62 -4.53
C ALA A 53 -6.95 -2.58 -4.22
N HIS A 54 -6.09 -2.98 -5.17
CA HIS A 54 -4.64 -2.86 -5.03
C HIS A 54 -4.23 -1.39 -5.00
N VAL A 55 -4.78 -0.56 -5.91
CA VAL A 55 -4.49 0.87 -5.96
C VAL A 55 -4.91 1.55 -4.66
N GLU A 56 -6.12 1.31 -4.18
CA GLU A 56 -6.62 1.89 -2.93
C GLU A 56 -5.79 1.46 -1.72
N ALA A 57 -5.41 0.18 -1.63
CA ALA A 57 -4.50 -0.31 -0.60
C ALA A 57 -3.14 0.40 -0.64
N ALA A 58 -2.59 0.66 -1.84
CA ALA A 58 -1.32 1.35 -2.01
C ALA A 58 -1.43 2.81 -1.56
N LEU A 59 -2.54 3.49 -1.88
CA LEU A 59 -2.77 4.87 -1.46
C LEU A 59 -2.91 4.98 0.06
N MET A 60 -3.71 4.12 0.70
CA MET A 60 -3.85 4.08 2.17
C MET A 60 -2.51 3.83 2.88
N LEU A 61 -1.72 2.88 2.38
CA LEU A 61 -0.41 2.56 2.97
C LEU A 61 0.61 3.68 2.74
N ALA A 62 0.66 4.26 1.54
CA ALA A 62 1.58 5.36 1.24
C ALA A 62 1.24 6.64 2.03
N ALA A 63 -0.05 6.95 2.19
CA ALA A 63 -0.52 8.05 3.02
C ALA A 63 -0.11 7.85 4.49
N HIS A 64 -0.32 6.63 5.02
CA HIS A 64 0.10 6.29 6.38
C HIS A 64 1.62 6.46 6.59
N LEU A 65 2.43 5.96 5.65
CA LEU A 65 3.89 6.12 5.68
C LEU A 65 4.34 7.58 5.54
N TYR A 66 3.54 8.43 4.92
CA TYR A 66 3.82 9.87 4.80
C TYR A 66 3.56 10.59 6.12
N GLU A 67 2.40 10.35 6.72
CA GLU A 67 1.98 10.99 7.98
C GLU A 67 2.74 10.44 9.20
N GLN A 68 2.94 9.13 9.28
CA GLN A 68 3.64 8.45 10.37
C GLN A 68 5.05 8.05 9.91
N ARG A 69 6.05 8.83 10.36
CA ARG A 69 7.47 8.68 9.94
C ARG A 69 8.27 7.67 10.77
N GLU A 70 7.67 7.13 11.83
CA GLU A 70 8.14 5.98 12.59
C GLU A 70 6.96 5.04 12.82
N ALA A 71 7.21 3.75 13.08
CA ALA A 71 6.15 2.83 13.51
C ALA A 71 5.62 3.31 14.87
N VAL A 72 4.57 4.14 14.87
CA VAL A 72 3.98 4.65 16.09
C VAL A 72 3.14 3.53 16.72
N ALA A 73 3.80 2.72 17.55
CA ALA A 73 3.16 1.69 18.36
C ALA A 73 2.43 2.35 19.55
N PHE A 74 1.16 2.71 19.38
CA PHE A 74 0.27 2.99 20.51
C PHE A 74 -0.34 1.67 21.01
N GLY A 75 0.35 0.98 21.93
CA GLY A 75 -0.17 -0.21 22.63
C GLY A 75 0.60 -1.52 22.41
N VAL A 76 0.01 -2.65 22.83
CA VAL A 76 0.61 -4.01 22.86
C VAL A 76 0.81 -4.62 21.46
N SER A 77 0.17 -4.05 20.44
CA SER A 77 0.34 -4.44 19.04
C SER A 77 0.84 -3.25 18.23
N ALA A 78 2.12 -3.30 17.82
CA ALA A 78 2.67 -2.43 16.80
C ALA A 78 2.08 -2.82 15.44
N GLU A 79 0.83 -2.43 15.17
CA GLU A 79 0.20 -2.77 13.90
C GLU A 79 0.59 -1.75 12.85
N ALA A 80 1.74 -1.99 12.20
CA ALA A 80 2.37 -1.09 11.23
C ALA A 80 1.59 -0.90 9.90
N VAL A 81 0.39 -1.47 9.78
CA VAL A 81 -0.41 -1.44 8.56
C VAL A 81 -1.81 -0.96 8.92
N PRO A 82 -2.35 0.06 8.21
CA PRO A 82 -3.67 0.60 8.50
C PRO A 82 -4.76 -0.47 8.53
N PHE A 83 -5.68 -0.35 9.50
CA PHE A 83 -6.91 -1.14 9.53
C PHE A 83 -7.66 -0.94 8.21
N GLY A 84 -8.05 -2.03 7.56
CA GLY A 84 -8.73 -2.01 6.26
C GLY A 84 -7.84 -2.41 5.07
N VAL A 85 -6.52 -2.12 5.08
CA VAL A 85 -5.63 -2.55 3.99
C VAL A 85 -5.57 -4.08 3.89
N ARG A 86 -5.42 -4.76 5.03
CA ARG A 86 -5.39 -6.23 5.06
C ARG A 86 -6.73 -6.86 4.68
N ASP A 87 -7.84 -6.23 5.06
CA ASP A 87 -9.18 -6.72 4.74
C ASP A 87 -9.48 -6.55 3.25
N LEU A 88 -9.13 -5.39 2.69
CA LEU A 88 -9.24 -5.08 1.27
C LEU A 88 -8.40 -6.04 0.40
N LEU A 89 -7.23 -6.44 0.87
CA LEU A 89 -6.33 -7.36 0.16
C LEU A 89 -6.62 -8.85 0.42
N ALA A 90 -7.48 -9.18 1.40
CA ALA A 90 -7.75 -10.56 1.79
C ALA A 90 -8.21 -11.46 0.62
N PRO A 91 -9.07 -10.99 -0.31
CA PRO A 91 -9.50 -11.81 -1.45
C PRO A 91 -8.42 -12.11 -2.48
N PHE A 92 -7.36 -11.30 -2.51
CA PHE A 92 -6.30 -11.39 -3.52
C PHE A 92 -5.16 -12.29 -3.08
N ARG A 93 -5.02 -12.52 -1.77
CA ARG A 93 -3.92 -13.33 -1.23
C ARG A 93 -3.96 -14.74 -1.80
N GLU A 94 -2.84 -15.20 -2.34
CA GLU A 94 -2.68 -16.56 -2.81
C GLU A 94 -2.95 -17.53 -1.64
N GLN A 95 -3.99 -18.34 -1.78
CA GLN A 95 -4.35 -19.34 -0.78
C GLN A 95 -3.61 -20.62 -1.08
N VAL A 96 -2.57 -20.91 -0.29
CA VAL A 96 -1.92 -22.22 -0.30
C VAL A 96 -2.85 -23.21 0.43
N THR A 97 -3.81 -23.77 -0.30
CA THR A 97 -4.57 -24.93 0.15
C THR A 97 -3.67 -26.15 -0.05
N GLY A 98 -2.91 -26.52 0.98
CA GLY A 98 -1.94 -27.61 0.95
C GLY A 98 -2.55 -29.02 0.84
N HIS A 99 -3.47 -29.27 -0.11
CA HIS A 99 -3.94 -30.62 -0.42
C HIS A 99 -3.56 -31.00 -1.85
N VAL A 100 -2.35 -31.53 -2.01
CA VAL A 100 -2.02 -32.37 -3.16
C VAL A 100 -2.54 -33.77 -2.85
N GLY A 101 -3.79 -34.05 -3.22
CA GLY A 101 -4.32 -35.41 -3.20
C GLY A 101 -3.59 -36.23 -4.26
N ASN A 102 -2.56 -36.97 -3.85
CA ASN A 102 -2.04 -38.06 -4.66
C ASN A 102 -3.11 -39.16 -4.72
N LEU A 103 -3.75 -39.31 -5.89
CA LEU A 103 -4.49 -40.49 -6.30
C LEU A 103 -3.65 -41.29 -7.29
#